data_AF-A0A7V1AJ27-F1
#
_entry.id   AF-A0A7V1AJ27-F1
#
_cell.length_a   1.000
_cell.length_b   1.000
_cell.length_c   1.000
_cell.angle_alpha   90.00
_cell.angle_beta   90.00
_cell.angle_gamma   90.00
#
_symmetry.space_group_name_H-M   'P 1'
#
loop_
_entity.id
_entity.type
_entity.pdbx_description
1 polymer ?
#
loop_
_entity_poly.entity_id
_entity_poly.type
_entity_poly.pdbx_seq_one_letter_code
_entity_poly.pdbx_strand_id
1 'polypeptide(L)'
;MSYLILGERVSIGGGAGIILMAAGSYLLNIHEIKKSILEPVKAIFREKGSVMMIAVAFIFSLTSSLGKMAIEHSSPVFFGAFYFILVFLLFTPLAFMKNRGEIIIRKKDIIPLASIGFTYSLMIIFHMIAMSLVNVAYMISIKRTSIFFSIFYGHHLFKEEKIAAKAIGSTIMFSGFVLIVVSK
;
A
#
# COMPACT_ATOMS: atom_id res chain seq x y z
N MET A 1 -2.05 15.06 -4.98
CA MET A 1 -1.52 14.96 -6.35
C MET A 1 -2.58 14.60 -7.37
N SER A 2 -3.46 13.62 -7.10
CA SER A 2 -4.52 13.26 -8.06
C SER A 2 -5.36 14.46 -8.57
N TYR A 3 -5.81 15.35 -7.68
CA TYR A 3 -6.50 16.59 -8.09
C TYR A 3 -5.67 17.49 -9.03
N LEU A 4 -4.36 17.62 -8.77
CA LEU A 4 -3.48 18.49 -9.55
C LEU A 4 -3.11 17.90 -10.91
N ILE A 5 -3.00 16.57 -11.01
CA ILE A 5 -2.52 15.86 -12.21
C ILE A 5 -3.69 15.41 -13.09
N LEU A 6 -4.79 14.93 -12.48
CA LEU A 6 -5.94 14.34 -13.16
C LEU A 6 -7.22 15.17 -13.01
N GLY A 7 -7.22 16.23 -12.19
CA GLY A 7 -8.43 17.01 -11.91
C GLY A 7 -9.45 16.29 -11.00
N GLU A 8 -9.11 15.12 -10.45
CA GLU A 8 -10.02 14.31 -9.63
C GLU A 8 -10.47 15.05 -8.37
N ARG A 9 -11.77 15.27 -8.24
CA ARG A 9 -12.37 15.85 -7.04
C ARG A 9 -12.78 14.76 -6.06
N VAL A 10 -12.35 14.93 -4.82
CA VAL A 10 -12.75 14.09 -3.69
C VAL A 10 -13.93 14.77 -3.00
N SER A 11 -14.99 14.02 -2.72
CA SER A 11 -16.14 14.53 -1.97
C SER A 11 -15.74 14.82 -0.52
N ILE A 12 -16.47 15.69 0.18
CA ILE A 12 -16.16 16.04 1.57
C ILE A 12 -16.17 14.77 2.46
N GLY A 13 -17.16 13.90 2.27
CA GLY A 13 -17.25 12.62 2.98
C GLY A 13 -16.10 11.67 2.61
N GLY A 14 -15.71 11.62 1.33
CA GLY A 14 -14.55 10.88 0.87
C GLY A 14 -13.25 11.35 1.51
N GLY A 15 -13.04 12.67 1.60
CA GLY A 15 -11.88 13.27 2.26
C GLY A 15 -11.83 12.97 3.76
N ALA A 16 -12.96 13.09 4.46
CA ALA A 16 -13.07 12.71 5.86
C ALA A 16 -12.74 11.22 6.07
N GLY A 17 -13.18 10.35 5.16
CA GLY A 17 -12.86 8.92 5.21
C GLY A 17 -11.36 8.64 5.06
N ILE A 18 -10.67 9.35 4.16
CA ILE A 18 -9.20 9.25 4.01
C ILE A 18 -8.49 9.65 5.31
N ILE A 19 -8.94 10.73 5.96
CA ILE A 19 -8.38 11.20 7.24
C ILE A 19 -8.59 10.14 8.34
N LEU A 20 -9.79 9.56 8.43
CA LEU A 20 -10.08 8.48 9.38
C LEU A 20 -9.19 7.26 9.14
N MET A 21 -8.97 6.87 7.89
CA MET A 21 -8.07 5.76 7.56
C MET A 21 -6.62 6.05 7.99
N ALA A 22 -6.13 7.27 7.77
CA ALA A 22 -4.81 7.68 8.23
C ALA A 22 -4.70 7.68 9.76
N ALA A 23 -5.71 8.22 10.46
CA ALA A 23 -5.75 8.24 11.92
C ALA A 23 -5.84 6.83 12.53
N GLY A 24 -6.65 5.95 11.96
CA GLY A 24 -6.75 4.56 12.39
C GLY A 24 -5.43 3.80 12.20
N SER A 25 -4.75 4.02 11.06
CA SER A 25 -3.43 3.44 10.80
C SER A 25 -2.36 3.93 11.78
N TYR A 26 -2.47 5.17 12.26
CA TYR A 26 -1.60 5.71 13.30
C TYR A 26 -1.84 5.02 14.64
N LEU A 27 -3.12 4.89 15.03
CA LEU A 27 -3.51 4.26 16.29
C LEU A 27 -3.17 2.77 16.36
N LEU A 28 -3.09 2.08 15.21
CA LEU A 28 -2.64 0.69 15.15
C LEU A 28 -1.25 0.47 15.76
N ASN A 29 -0.37 1.47 15.69
CA ASN A 29 1.02 1.36 16.13
C ASN A 29 1.30 2.04 17.48
N ILE A 30 0.28 2.63 18.12
CA ILE A 30 0.48 3.45 19.33
C ILE A 30 0.89 2.61 20.55
N HIS A 31 0.54 1.33 20.60
CA HIS A 31 0.81 0.46 21.74
C HIS A 31 2.27 0.02 21.89
N GLU A 32 3.11 0.19 20.88
CA GLU A 32 4.56 -0.01 21.03
C GLU A 32 5.22 1.18 21.77
N ILE A 33 4.50 2.28 21.97
CA ILE A 33 5.08 3.56 22.33
C ILE A 33 4.56 3.98 23.72
N LYS A 34 5.30 3.60 24.75
CA LYS A 34 4.92 3.73 26.16
C LYS A 34 4.90 5.18 26.72
N LYS A 35 5.19 6.24 25.95
CA LYS A 35 5.57 7.54 26.55
C LYS A 35 4.78 8.79 26.11
N SER A 36 4.25 8.95 24.88
CA SER A 36 3.33 10.07 24.55
C SER A 36 2.60 9.95 23.19
N ILE A 37 1.39 10.51 23.08
CA ILE A 37 0.57 10.56 21.84
C ILE A 37 1.27 11.31 20.69
N LEU A 38 2.12 12.31 20.99
CA LEU A 38 2.86 13.12 20.00
C LEU A 38 4.31 12.66 19.77
N GLU A 39 4.78 11.70 20.56
CA GLU A 39 6.11 11.10 20.39
C GLU A 39 6.33 10.50 18.99
N PRO A 40 5.35 9.82 18.35
CA PRO A 40 5.56 9.24 17.03
C PRO A 40 5.85 10.29 15.96
N VAL A 41 5.17 11.45 16.02
CA VAL A 41 5.41 12.56 15.09
C VAL A 41 6.82 13.14 15.26
N LYS A 42 7.31 13.21 16.49
CA LYS A 42 8.68 13.65 16.78
C LYS A 42 9.72 12.58 16.41
N ALA A 43 9.39 11.30 16.56
CA ALA A 43 10.26 10.18 16.23
C ALA A 43 10.53 10.08 14.73
N ILE A 44 9.59 10.50 13.87
CA ILE A 44 9.76 10.55 12.42
C ILE A 44 11.04 11.27 12.01
N PHE A 45 11.37 12.40 12.64
CA PHE A 45 12.54 13.20 12.30
C PHE A 45 13.83 12.69 12.95
N ARG A 46 13.73 11.81 13.95
CA ARG A 46 14.88 11.18 14.61
C ARG A 46 15.35 9.94 13.87
N GLU A 47 14.40 9.18 13.33
CA GLU A 47 14.66 7.93 12.62
C GLU A 47 14.86 8.19 11.13
N LYS A 48 16.09 7.96 10.64
CA LYS A 48 16.43 8.12 9.21
C LYS A 48 15.48 7.33 8.30
N GLY A 49 15.08 6.12 8.73
CA GLY A 49 14.13 5.28 7.99
C GLY A 49 12.75 5.91 7.84
N SER A 50 12.25 6.61 8.87
CA SER A 50 10.95 7.30 8.81
C SER A 50 10.98 8.51 7.88
N VAL A 51 12.08 9.28 7.87
CA VAL A 51 12.27 10.37 6.90
C VAL A 51 12.30 9.84 5.47
N MET A 52 13.02 8.74 5.22
CA MET A 52 13.02 8.07 3.91
C MET A 52 11.61 7.62 3.51
N MET A 53 10.81 7.13 4.46
CA MET A 53 9.45 6.70 4.17
C MET A 53 8.53 7.87 3.77
N ILE A 54 8.73 9.07 4.32
CA ILE A 54 8.01 10.27 3.84
C ILE A 54 8.39 10.59 2.39
N ALA A 55 9.67 10.53 2.05
CA ALA A 55 10.10 10.73 0.67
C ALA A 55 9.47 9.68 -0.28
N VAL A 56 9.45 8.41 0.14
CA VAL A 56 8.78 7.33 -0.62
C VAL A 56 7.28 7.60 -0.76
N ALA A 57 6.60 8.03 0.31
CA ALA A 57 5.18 8.37 0.27
C ALA A 57 4.87 9.52 -0.71
N PHE A 58 5.74 10.53 -0.75
CA PHE A 58 5.64 11.63 -1.71
C PHE A 58 5.80 11.15 -3.15
N ILE A 59 6.85 10.36 -3.43
CA ILE A 59 7.08 9.75 -4.75
C ILE A 59 5.88 8.88 -5.15
N PHE A 60 5.36 8.06 -4.24
CA PHE A 60 4.20 7.21 -4.51
C PHE A 60 2.93 8.00 -4.79
N SER A 61 2.73 9.16 -4.16
CA SER A 61 1.58 10.02 -4.46
C SER A 61 1.62 10.57 -5.90
N LEU A 62 2.83 10.84 -6.41
CA LEU A 62 3.06 11.25 -7.79
C LEU A 62 2.88 10.09 -8.76
N THR A 63 3.60 8.97 -8.53
CA THR A 63 3.61 7.83 -9.45
C THR A 63 2.25 7.13 -9.53
N SER A 64 1.46 7.11 -8.46
CA SER A 64 0.08 6.58 -8.52
C SER A 64 -0.84 7.42 -9.40
N SER A 65 -0.70 8.75 -9.36
CA SER A 65 -1.50 9.65 -10.21
C SER A 65 -1.06 9.54 -11.68
N LEU A 66 0.25 9.55 -11.94
CA LEU A 66 0.80 9.33 -13.28
C LEU A 66 0.48 7.93 -13.81
N GLY A 67 0.49 6.92 -12.95
CA GLY A 67 0.13 5.55 -13.30
C GLY A 67 -1.32 5.46 -13.76
N LYS A 68 -2.25 6.16 -13.10
CA LYS A 68 -3.64 6.22 -13.59
C LYS A 68 -3.74 6.93 -14.94
N MET A 69 -3.05 8.04 -15.14
CA MET A 69 -3.00 8.72 -16.44
C MET A 69 -2.52 7.77 -17.55
N ALA A 70 -1.45 7.01 -17.29
CA ALA A 70 -0.95 6.03 -18.24
C ALA A 70 -1.94 4.89 -18.52
N ILE A 71 -2.70 4.45 -17.50
CA ILE A 71 -3.79 3.47 -17.67
C ILE A 71 -4.90 4.02 -18.56
N GLU A 72 -5.35 5.26 -18.33
CA GLU A 72 -6.41 5.91 -19.10
C GLU A 72 -6.01 6.13 -20.57
N HIS A 73 -4.72 6.36 -20.84
CA HIS A 73 -4.19 6.53 -22.20
C HIS A 73 -3.74 5.22 -22.88
N SER A 74 -3.84 4.07 -22.21
CA SER A 74 -3.46 2.79 -22.79
C SER A 74 -4.52 1.71 -22.50
N SER A 75 -4.27 0.82 -21.54
CA SER A 75 -5.28 0.00 -20.90
C SER A 75 -4.74 -0.54 -19.56
N PRO A 76 -5.62 -0.92 -18.62
CA PRO A 76 -5.19 -1.42 -17.30
C PRO A 76 -4.26 -2.63 -17.39
N VAL A 77 -4.62 -3.61 -18.22
CA VAL A 77 -3.87 -4.87 -18.34
C VAL A 77 -2.55 -4.63 -19.07
N PHE A 78 -2.56 -3.84 -20.14
CA PHE A 78 -1.35 -3.50 -20.87
C PHE A 78 -0.35 -2.75 -19.99
N PHE A 79 -0.81 -1.70 -19.29
CA PHE A 79 0.06 -0.91 -18.41
C PHE A 79 0.61 -1.78 -17.27
N GLY A 80 -0.22 -2.62 -16.66
CA GLY A 80 0.22 -3.58 -15.64
C GLY A 80 1.31 -4.52 -16.15
N ALA A 81 1.13 -5.14 -17.30
CA ALA A 81 2.13 -6.04 -17.87
C ALA A 81 3.43 -5.28 -18.23
N PHE A 82 3.32 -4.19 -18.98
CA PHE A 82 4.47 -3.42 -19.47
C PHE A 82 5.30 -2.85 -18.32
N TYR A 83 4.66 -2.21 -17.34
CA TYR A 83 5.35 -1.58 -16.21
C TYR A 83 6.15 -2.60 -15.39
N PHE A 84 5.54 -3.74 -15.04
CA PHE A 84 6.22 -4.74 -14.21
C PHE A 84 7.28 -5.53 -14.98
N ILE A 85 7.11 -5.77 -16.28
CA ILE A 85 8.17 -6.31 -17.14
C ILE A 85 9.35 -5.34 -17.19
N LEU A 86 9.10 -4.05 -17.36
CA LEU A 86 10.15 -3.03 -17.39
C LEU A 86 10.90 -2.97 -16.05
N VAL A 87 10.19 -2.99 -14.93
CA VAL A 87 10.81 -3.08 -13.59
C VAL A 87 11.67 -4.33 -13.48
N PHE A 88 11.17 -5.49 -13.91
CA PHE A 88 11.95 -6.72 -13.91
C PHE A 88 13.22 -6.58 -14.75
N LEU A 89 13.15 -6.07 -15.98
CA LEU A 89 14.29 -5.92 -16.87
C LEU A 89 15.34 -4.92 -16.36
N LEU A 90 14.91 -3.82 -15.73
CA LEU A 90 15.82 -2.80 -15.20
C LEU A 90 16.46 -3.21 -13.88
N PHE A 91 15.69 -3.83 -12.98
CA PHE A 91 16.18 -4.17 -11.64
C PHE A 91 16.90 -5.51 -11.57
N THR A 92 16.64 -6.44 -12.50
CA THR A 92 17.31 -7.75 -12.51
C THR A 92 18.84 -7.60 -12.66
N PRO A 93 19.38 -6.85 -13.65
CA PRO A 93 20.82 -6.64 -13.76
C PRO A 93 21.42 -5.98 -12.51
N LEU A 94 20.74 -4.96 -11.97
CA LEU A 94 21.16 -4.28 -10.75
C LEU A 94 21.20 -5.22 -9.54
N ALA A 95 20.22 -6.13 -9.44
CA ALA A 95 20.18 -7.14 -8.39
C ALA A 95 21.35 -8.12 -8.52
N PHE A 96 21.67 -8.59 -9.73
CA PHE A 96 22.84 -9.44 -9.97
C PHE A 96 24.16 -8.73 -9.66
N MET A 97 24.31 -7.45 -10.05
CA MET A 97 25.53 -6.67 -9.79
C MET A 97 25.77 -6.40 -8.31
N LYS A 98 24.69 -6.19 -7.54
CA LYS A 98 24.78 -5.88 -6.11
C LYS A 98 24.80 -7.12 -5.22
N ASN A 99 24.33 -8.26 -5.74
CA ASN A 99 24.35 -9.50 -5.00
C ASN A 99 25.79 -10.03 -4.89
N ARG A 100 26.28 -10.18 -3.66
CA ARG A 100 27.59 -10.74 -3.35
C ARG A 100 27.57 -12.24 -3.03
N GLY A 101 26.39 -12.87 -3.06
CA GLY A 101 26.21 -14.29 -2.81
C GLY A 101 25.70 -15.07 -4.02
N GLU A 102 25.73 -16.40 -3.95
CA GLU A 102 25.17 -17.28 -4.97
C GLU A 102 23.63 -17.27 -4.92
N ILE A 103 22.99 -17.10 -6.07
CA ILE A 103 21.53 -17.28 -6.21
C ILE A 103 21.27 -18.76 -6.45
N ILE A 104 20.92 -19.48 -5.38
CA ILE A 104 20.63 -20.91 -5.46
C ILE A 104 19.11 -21.09 -5.37
N ILE A 105 18.46 -21.36 -6.50
CA ILE A 105 17.06 -21.78 -6.55
C ILE A 105 17.02 -23.30 -6.58
N ARG A 106 16.48 -23.93 -5.54
CA ARG A 106 16.34 -25.40 -5.49
C ARG A 106 14.99 -25.80 -6.06
N LYS A 107 14.86 -27.06 -6.52
CA LYS A 107 13.57 -27.59 -7.04
C LYS A 107 12.40 -27.40 -6.06
N LYS A 108 12.67 -27.52 -4.75
CA LYS A 108 11.66 -27.30 -3.69
C LYS A 108 11.14 -25.86 -3.61
N ASP A 109 11.91 -24.89 -4.10
CA ASP A 109 11.56 -23.47 -4.04
C ASP A 109 10.71 -23.05 -5.25
N ILE A 110 10.68 -23.85 -6.33
CA ILE A 110 9.96 -23.54 -7.58
C ILE A 110 8.46 -23.34 -7.32
N ILE A 111 7.81 -24.28 -6.62
CA ILE A 111 6.36 -24.20 -6.38
C ILE A 111 5.99 -22.98 -5.50
N PRO A 112 6.67 -22.73 -4.36
CA PRO A 112 6.45 -21.50 -3.58
C PRO A 112 6.69 -20.22 -4.39
N LEU A 113 7.78 -20.14 -5.14
CA LEU A 113 8.10 -18.95 -5.95
C LEU A 113 7.06 -18.71 -7.05
N ALA A 114 6.65 -19.77 -7.75
CA ALA A 114 5.59 -19.69 -8.75
C ALA A 114 4.25 -19.25 -8.13
N SER A 115 3.92 -19.73 -6.93
CA SER A 115 2.71 -19.33 -6.21
C SER A 115 2.72 -17.85 -5.82
N ILE A 116 3.86 -17.32 -5.36
CA ILE A 116 4.04 -15.90 -5.08
C ILE A 116 3.88 -15.08 -6.37
N GLY A 117 4.53 -15.51 -7.45
CA GLY A 117 4.45 -14.83 -8.75
C GLY A 117 3.01 -14.79 -9.30
N PHE A 118 2.29 -15.91 -9.21
CA PHE A 118 0.90 -16.02 -9.65
C PHE A 118 -0.03 -15.12 -8.83
N THR A 119 0.01 -15.22 -7.50
CA THR A 119 -0.84 -14.40 -6.61
C THR A 119 -0.53 -12.92 -6.74
N TYR A 120 0.73 -12.54 -6.91
CA TYR A 120 1.14 -11.16 -7.14
C TYR A 120 0.66 -10.64 -8.51
N SER A 121 0.73 -11.46 -9.56
CA SER A 121 0.22 -11.10 -10.89
C SER A 121 -1.29 -10.85 -10.86
N LEU A 122 -2.05 -11.70 -10.16
CA LEU A 122 -3.48 -11.52 -9.97
C LEU A 122 -3.79 -10.22 -9.20
N MET A 123 -3.02 -9.93 -8.16
CA MET A 123 -3.11 -8.67 -7.42
C MET A 123 -2.86 -7.46 -8.32
N ILE A 124 -1.86 -7.50 -9.20
CA ILE A 124 -1.57 -6.42 -10.15
C ILE A 124 -2.75 -6.19 -11.10
N ILE A 125 -3.31 -7.25 -11.67
CA ILE A 125 -4.45 -7.13 -12.60
C ILE A 125 -5.63 -6.43 -11.91
N PHE A 126 -6.00 -6.90 -10.71
CA PHE A 126 -7.07 -6.27 -9.94
C PHE A 126 -6.72 -4.84 -9.52
N HIS A 127 -5.47 -4.56 -9.19
CA HIS A 127 -5.01 -3.21 -8.86
C HIS A 127 -5.17 -2.27 -10.06
N MET A 128 -4.74 -2.68 -11.26
CA MET A 128 -4.84 -1.83 -12.45
C MET A 128 -6.29 -1.60 -12.87
N ILE A 129 -7.14 -2.63 -12.83
CA ILE A 129 -8.57 -2.50 -13.12
C ILE A 129 -9.23 -1.57 -12.10
N ALA A 130 -8.92 -1.72 -10.81
CA ALA A 130 -9.47 -0.83 -9.79
C ALA A 130 -9.00 0.63 -9.99
N MET A 131 -7.75 0.86 -10.38
CA MET A 131 -7.24 2.20 -10.70
C MET A 131 -8.00 2.87 -11.85
N SER A 132 -8.45 2.12 -12.86
CA SER A 132 -9.24 2.71 -13.96
C SER A 132 -10.69 3.00 -13.59
N LEU A 133 -11.25 2.32 -12.58
CA LEU A 133 -12.67 2.44 -12.24
C LEU A 133 -12.99 3.54 -11.24
N VAL A 134 -12.00 4.00 -10.46
CA VAL A 134 -12.25 4.90 -9.32
C VAL A 134 -11.15 5.95 -9.18
N ASN A 135 -11.44 7.03 -8.45
CA ASN A 135 -10.41 8.03 -8.14
C ASN A 135 -9.20 7.42 -7.42
N VAL A 136 -8.00 7.87 -7.77
CA VAL A 136 -6.72 7.39 -7.21
C VAL A 136 -6.73 7.48 -5.68
N ALA A 137 -7.25 8.59 -5.15
CA ALA A 137 -7.32 8.83 -3.71
C ALA A 137 -8.21 7.81 -2.99
N TYR A 138 -9.32 7.40 -3.59
CA TYR A 138 -10.21 6.37 -3.05
C TYR A 138 -9.60 4.98 -3.19
N MET A 139 -9.02 4.69 -4.34
CA MET A 139 -8.37 3.41 -4.62
C MET A 139 -7.27 3.10 -3.60
N ILE A 140 -6.34 4.05 -3.42
CA ILE A 140 -5.20 3.87 -2.50
C ILE A 140 -5.71 3.71 -1.07
N SER A 141 -6.69 4.52 -0.67
CA SER A 141 -7.26 4.45 0.67
C SER A 141 -7.89 3.07 0.91
N ILE A 142 -8.75 2.59 0.02
CA ILE A 142 -9.34 1.25 0.13
C ILE A 142 -8.25 0.16 0.15
N LYS A 143 -7.19 0.30 -0.67
CA LYS A 143 -6.06 -0.64 -0.65
C LYS A 143 -5.39 -0.70 0.74
N ARG A 144 -5.34 0.40 1.50
CA ARG A 144 -4.81 0.42 2.88
C ARG A 144 -5.65 -0.36 3.87
N THR A 145 -6.93 -0.63 3.58
CA THR A 145 -7.75 -1.56 4.38
C THR A 145 -7.14 -2.96 4.40
N SER A 146 -6.22 -3.32 3.47
CA SER A 146 -5.48 -4.59 3.56
C SER A 146 -4.75 -4.77 4.89
N ILE A 147 -4.32 -3.68 5.55
CA ILE A 147 -3.67 -3.71 6.87
C ILE A 147 -4.60 -4.33 7.92
N PHE A 148 -5.90 -4.03 7.87
CA PHE A 148 -6.91 -4.65 8.73
C PHE A 148 -6.90 -6.18 8.56
N PHE A 149 -6.95 -6.64 7.30
CA PHE A 149 -6.93 -8.08 7.00
C PHE A 149 -5.59 -8.71 7.41
N SER A 150 -4.46 -8.02 7.21
CA SER A 150 -3.15 -8.51 7.64
C SER A 150 -3.08 -8.71 9.15
N ILE A 151 -3.73 -7.86 9.97
CA ILE A 151 -3.81 -8.06 11.41
C ILE A 151 -4.65 -9.29 11.75
N PHE A 152 -5.79 -9.48 11.07
CA PHE A 152 -6.65 -10.64 11.26
C PHE A 152 -5.93 -11.95 10.91
N TYR A 153 -5.28 -12.02 9.74
CA TYR A 153 -4.47 -13.17 9.35
C TYR A 153 -3.23 -13.33 10.23
N GLY A 154 -2.60 -12.23 10.65
CA GLY A 154 -1.51 -12.19 11.62
C GLY A 154 -1.85 -12.93 12.90
N HIS A 155 -3.03 -12.65 13.45
CA HIS A 155 -3.50 -13.36 14.63
C HIS A 155 -3.83 -14.83 14.35
N HIS A 156 -4.63 -15.12 13.31
CA HIS A 156 -5.13 -16.48 13.09
C HIS A 156 -4.03 -17.45 12.65
N LEU A 157 -3.11 -17.02 11.79
CA LEU A 157 -2.05 -17.88 11.24
C LEU A 157 -0.77 -17.84 12.07
N PHE A 158 -0.35 -16.66 12.54
CA PHE A 158 0.93 -16.47 13.22
C PHE A 158 0.80 -16.35 14.75
N LYS A 159 -0.43 -16.40 15.28
CA LYS A 159 -0.73 -16.31 16.72
C LYS A 159 -0.14 -15.06 17.38
N GLU A 160 -0.11 -13.94 16.64
CA GLU A 160 0.34 -12.67 17.21
C GLU A 160 -0.50 -12.27 18.44
N GLU A 161 0.19 -11.91 19.53
CA GLU A 161 -0.43 -11.36 20.74
C GLU A 161 -0.66 -9.83 20.62
N LYS A 162 -1.52 -9.26 21.47
CA LYS A 162 -1.88 -7.81 21.52
C LYS A 162 -2.78 -7.29 20.39
N ILE A 163 -3.73 -8.08 19.92
CA ILE A 163 -4.73 -7.65 18.91
C ILE A 163 -5.71 -6.61 19.49
N ALA A 164 -6.02 -6.68 20.79
CA ALA A 164 -6.97 -5.78 21.44
C ALA A 164 -6.54 -4.31 21.30
N ALA A 165 -5.23 -4.06 21.37
CA ALA A 165 -4.61 -2.77 21.09
C ALA A 165 -4.79 -2.31 19.64
N LYS A 166 -4.72 -3.25 18.70
CA LYS A 166 -4.91 -3.02 17.25
C LYS A 166 -6.40 -2.88 16.88
N ALA A 167 -7.32 -3.33 17.74
CA ALA A 167 -8.77 -3.30 17.46
C ALA A 167 -9.32 -1.87 17.32
N ILE A 168 -8.85 -0.92 18.12
CA ILE A 168 -9.33 0.48 18.07
C ILE A 168 -8.94 1.13 16.73
N GLY A 169 -7.66 1.04 16.34
CA GLY A 169 -7.19 1.59 15.07
C GLY A 169 -7.87 0.93 13.87
N SER A 170 -8.08 -0.37 13.96
CA SER A 170 -8.82 -1.19 13.00
C SER A 170 -10.27 -0.72 12.80
N THR A 171 -11.04 -0.49 13.88
CA THR A 171 -12.42 0.01 13.80
C THR A 171 -12.50 1.41 13.18
N ILE A 172 -11.54 2.29 13.50
CA ILE A 172 -11.48 3.64 12.93
C ILE A 172 -11.16 3.56 11.43
N MET A 173 -10.22 2.70 11.02
CA MET A 173 -9.93 2.46 9.60
C MET A 173 -11.16 1.92 8.86
N PHE A 174 -11.90 0.97 9.46
CA PHE A 174 -13.11 0.42 8.87
C PHE A 174 -14.21 1.48 8.70
N SER A 175 -14.39 2.35 9.69
CA SER A 175 -15.32 3.48 9.61
C SER A 175 -14.94 4.44 8.48
N GLY A 176 -13.64 4.75 8.34
CA GLY A 176 -13.13 5.55 7.23
C GLY A 176 -13.39 4.89 5.86
N PHE A 177 -13.19 3.58 5.76
CA PHE A 177 -13.52 2.80 4.56
C PHE A 177 -15.01 2.89 4.19
N VAL A 178 -15.91 2.65 5.15
CA VAL A 178 -17.37 2.75 4.92
C VAL A 178 -17.74 4.15 4.43
N LEU A 179 -17.16 5.19 5.04
CA LEU A 179 -17.43 6.57 4.66
C LEU A 179 -16.97 6.86 3.22
N ILE A 180 -15.81 6.36 2.79
CA ILE A 180 -15.34 6.49 1.41
C ILE A 180 -16.30 5.80 0.45
N VAL A 181 -16.75 4.58 0.76
CA VAL A 181 -17.64 3.80 -0.11
C VAL A 181 -19.00 4.48 -0.27
N VAL A 182 -19.56 5.02 0.80
CA VAL A 182 -20.87 5.71 0.78
C VAL A 182 -20.78 7.10 0.14
N SER A 183 -19.61 7.73 0.17
CA SER A 183 -19.40 9.09 -0.37
C SER A 183 -18.85 9.11 -1.80
N LYS A 184 -18.79 7.95 -2.46
CA LYS A 184 -18.25 7.77 -3.81
C LYS A 184 -19.30 7.99 -4.88
#